data_AF-A0A699WUG3-F1
#
_entry.id   AF-A0A699WUG3-F1
#
_cell.length_a   1.000
_cell.length_b   1.000
_cell.length_c   1.000
_cell.angle_alpha   90.00
_cell.angle_beta   90.00
_cell.angle_gamma   90.00
#
_symmetry.space_group_name_H-M   'P 1'
#
loop_
_entity.id
_entity.type
_entity.pdbx_description
1 polymer ?
#
loop_
_entity_poly.entity_id
_entity_poly.type
_entity_poly.pdbx_seq_one_letter_code
_entity_poly.pdbx_strand_id
1 'polypeptide(L)'
;MRKYGVNHCLSTAYHPQTSGQVEVSNRGLKRILERTICQNRAFWSDKLEDALWAFRTAYQTPIGCTPYKLVYGKACHLSMEL
;
A
#
# COMPACT_ATOMS: atom_id res chain seq x y z
N MET A 1 5.57 -12.47 -20.41
CA MET A 1 4.47 -12.72 -19.45
C MET A 1 3.92 -14.14 -19.53
N ARG A 2 3.52 -14.68 -20.71
CA ARG A 2 3.14 -16.11 -20.87
C ARG A 2 4.18 -17.10 -20.31
N LYS A 3 5.48 -16.76 -20.39
CA LYS A 3 6.58 -17.53 -19.78
C LYS A 3 6.42 -17.77 -18.27
N TYR A 4 5.77 -16.86 -17.57
CA TYR A 4 5.52 -16.94 -16.13
C TYR A 4 4.05 -17.27 -15.80
N GLY A 5 3.24 -17.64 -16.79
CA GLY A 5 1.81 -17.91 -16.61
C GLY A 5 0.97 -16.68 -16.22
N VAL A 6 1.53 -15.47 -16.30
CA VAL A 6 0.81 -14.24 -15.93
C VAL A 6 -0.10 -13.80 -17.09
N ASN A 7 -1.41 -13.77 -16.82
CA ASN A 7 -2.38 -13.14 -17.70
C ASN A 7 -2.51 -11.65 -17.35
N HIS A 8 -2.33 -10.77 -18.35
CA HIS A 8 -2.43 -9.34 -18.14
C HIS A 8 -3.85 -8.87 -18.45
N CYS A 9 -4.54 -8.38 -17.42
CA CYS A 9 -5.81 -7.67 -17.59
C CYS A 9 -5.51 -6.17 -17.69
N LEU A 10 -5.86 -5.56 -18.81
CA LEU A 10 -5.70 -4.12 -19.04
C LEU A 10 -7.06 -3.42 -18.92
N SER A 11 -7.08 -2.30 -18.20
CA SER A 11 -8.23 -1.41 -18.19
C SER A 11 -8.23 -0.54 -19.45
N THR A 12 -9.41 -0.08 -19.85
CA THR A 12 -9.54 0.94 -20.89
C THR A 12 -8.90 2.25 -20.43
N ALA A 13 -8.34 3.02 -21.38
CA ALA A 13 -7.72 4.30 -21.09
C ALA A 13 -8.72 5.25 -20.41
N TYR A 14 -8.23 6.08 -19.47
CA TYR A 14 -9.05 7.04 -18.71
C TYR A 14 -10.22 6.44 -17.92
N HIS A 15 -10.18 5.14 -17.61
CA HIS A 15 -11.17 4.47 -16.77
C HIS A 15 -10.56 4.01 -15.43
N PRO A 16 -10.28 4.94 -14.50
CA PRO A 16 -9.68 4.65 -13.19
C PRO A 16 -10.47 3.64 -12.34
N GLN A 17 -11.80 3.67 -12.49
CA GLN A 17 -12.74 2.94 -11.65
C GLN A 17 -12.64 1.41 -11.79
N THR A 18 -12.09 0.89 -12.91
CA THR A 18 -11.82 -0.54 -13.11
C THR A 18 -10.81 -1.08 -12.10
N SER A 19 -9.98 -0.23 -11.49
CA SER A 19 -8.96 -0.61 -10.51
C SER A 19 -9.14 0.10 -9.16
N GLY A 20 -10.39 0.36 -8.74
CA GLY A 20 -10.68 1.16 -7.54
C GLY A 20 -9.96 0.71 -6.25
N GLN A 21 -9.72 -0.59 -6.06
CA GLN A 21 -8.93 -1.09 -4.91
C GLN A 21 -7.48 -0.60 -4.92
N VAL A 22 -6.85 -0.55 -6.10
CA VAL A 22 -5.50 -0.02 -6.27
C VAL A 22 -5.48 1.48 -6.01
N GLU A 23 -6.50 2.21 -6.45
CA GLU A 23 -6.60 3.65 -6.24
C GLU A 23 -6.72 4.02 -4.75
N VAL A 24 -7.59 3.33 -4.01
CA VAL A 24 -7.76 3.54 -2.57
C VAL A 24 -6.46 3.23 -1.83
N SER A 25 -5.80 2.14 -2.18
CA SER A 25 -4.52 1.74 -1.58
C SER A 25 -3.41 2.76 -1.85
N ASN A 26 -3.28 3.19 -3.11
CA ASN A 26 -2.29 4.19 -3.52
C ASN A 26 -2.54 5.54 -2.85
N ARG A 27 -3.80 5.95 -2.67
CA ARG A 27 -4.14 7.17 -1.93
C ARG A 27 -3.72 7.08 -0.46
N GLY A 28 -3.90 5.93 0.18
CA GLY A 28 -3.46 5.69 1.54
C GLY A 28 -1.93 5.78 1.69
N LEU A 29 -1.19 5.09 0.81
CA LEU A 29 0.28 5.12 0.78
C LEU A 29 0.82 6.53 0.53
N LYS A 30 0.26 7.25 -0.44
CA LYS A 30 0.64 8.62 -0.75
C LYS A 30 0.48 9.54 0.47
N ARG A 31 -0.62 9.40 1.23
CA ARG A 31 -0.86 10.20 2.43
C ARG A 31 0.15 9.93 3.55
N ILE A 32 0.63 8.69 3.69
CA ILE A 32 1.68 8.32 4.66
C ILE A 32 3.03 8.90 4.21
N LEU A 33 3.35 8.78 2.92
CA LEU A 33 4.56 9.34 2.34
C LEU A 33 4.60 10.87 2.46
N GLU A 34 3.51 11.56 2.12
CA GLU A 34 3.39 13.02 2.26
C GLU A 34 3.64 13.50 3.70
N ARG A 35 3.22 12.72 4.70
CA ARG A 35 3.49 13.02 6.11
C ARG A 35 4.94 12.78 6.50
N THR A 36 5.59 11.77 5.92
CA THR A 36 6.93 11.33 6.32
C THR A 36 8.03 12.15 5.63
N ILE A 37 7.80 12.58 4.40
CA ILE A 37 8.79 13.27 3.55
C ILE A 37 8.77 14.80 3.76
N CYS A 38 7.76 15.32 4.48
CA CYS A 38 7.56 16.74 4.74
C CYS A 38 7.81 17.61 3.48
N GLN A 39 8.75 18.56 3.54
CA GLN A 39 9.03 19.50 2.45
C GLN A 39 9.97 18.94 1.37
N ASN A 40 10.81 17.95 1.68
CA ASN A 40 11.85 17.50 0.77
C ASN A 40 11.48 16.23 0.02
N ARG A 41 10.76 16.40 -1.09
CA ARG A 41 10.28 15.31 -1.97
C ARG A 41 11.39 14.44 -2.56
N ALA A 42 12.67 14.83 -2.48
CA ALA A 42 13.77 14.06 -3.05
C ALA A 42 14.00 12.72 -2.33
N PHE A 43 13.65 12.61 -1.04
CA PHE A 43 13.91 11.42 -0.20
C PHE A 43 12.74 10.43 -0.15
N TRP A 44 11.84 10.48 -1.13
CA TRP A 44 10.64 9.64 -1.11
C TRP A 44 10.93 8.14 -1.22
N SER A 45 11.97 7.77 -1.99
CA SER A 45 12.42 6.39 -2.14
C SER A 45 12.87 5.81 -0.81
N ASP A 46 13.62 6.59 -0.05
CA ASP A 46 14.26 6.15 1.20
C ASP A 46 13.24 5.98 2.32
N LYS A 47 12.10 6.68 2.22
CA LYS A 47 10.96 6.56 3.13
C LYS A 47 9.87 5.64 2.63
N LEU A 48 10.05 5.01 1.47
CA LEU A 48 9.06 4.12 0.90
C LEU A 48 8.88 2.85 1.72
N GLU A 49 9.97 2.26 2.21
CA GLU A 49 9.91 1.05 3.03
C GLU A 49 9.18 1.30 4.35
N ASP A 50 9.53 2.39 5.05
CA ASP A 50 8.86 2.83 6.28
C ASP A 50 7.36 3.07 6.05
N ALA A 51 7.00 3.74 4.94
CA ALA A 51 5.61 4.02 4.61
C ALA A 51 4.83 2.74 4.24
N LEU A 52 5.45 1.82 3.52
CA LEU A 52 4.85 0.51 3.19
C LEU A 52 4.64 -0.32 4.46
N TRP A 53 5.59 -0.29 5.40
CA TRP A 53 5.46 -0.95 6.69
C TRP A 53 4.27 -0.40 7.47
N ALA A 54 4.21 0.92 7.64
CA ALA A 54 3.10 1.59 8.31
C ALA A 54 1.75 1.28 7.65
N PHE A 55 1.68 1.24 6.32
CA PHE A 55 0.45 0.90 5.60
C PHE A 55 0.00 -0.54 5.82
N ARG A 56 0.95 -1.48 5.90
CA ARG A 56 0.65 -2.92 6.10
C ARG A 56 0.19 -3.22 7.52
N THR A 57 0.67 -2.47 8.50
CA THR A 57 0.35 -2.67 9.92
C THR A 57 -0.80 -1.81 10.43
N ALA A 58 -1.14 -0.72 9.72
CA ALA A 58 -2.31 0.08 10.02
C ALA A 58 -3.62 -0.68 9.73
N TYR A 59 -4.60 -0.49 10.61
CA TYR A 59 -5.94 -1.04 10.40
C TYR A 59 -6.64 -0.33 9.25
N GLN A 60 -7.14 -1.09 8.28
CA GLN A 60 -7.91 -0.53 7.17
C GLN A 60 -9.39 -0.78 7.41
N THR A 61 -10.12 0.29 7.75
CA THR A 61 -11.57 0.28 7.90
C THR A 61 -12.34 -0.39 6.76
N PRO A 62 -12.03 -0.15 5.47
CA PRO A 62 -12.79 -0.81 4.38
C PRO A 62 -12.57 -2.33 4.32
N ILE A 63 -11.45 -2.85 4.84
CA ILE A 63 -11.12 -4.28 4.85
C ILE A 63 -11.48 -4.92 6.21
N GLY A 64 -11.67 -4.10 7.25
CA GLY A 64 -11.93 -4.58 8.62
C GLY A 64 -10.72 -5.24 9.30
N CYS A 65 -9.52 -5.11 8.73
CA CYS A 65 -8.29 -5.62 9.33
C CYS A 65 -7.06 -4.90 8.77
N THR A 66 -5.88 -5.27 9.26
CA THR A 66 -4.59 -4.84 8.71
C THR A 66 -4.25 -5.67 7.46
N PRO A 67 -3.68 -5.08 6.39
CA PRO A 67 -3.23 -5.84 5.22
C PRO A 67 -2.27 -6.98 5.58
N TYR A 68 -1.42 -6.81 6.59
CA TYR A 68 -0.54 -7.88 7.06
C TYR A 68 -1.33 -9.12 7.54
N LYS A 69 -2.36 -8.91 8.35
CA LYS A 69 -3.25 -9.98 8.82
C LYS A 69 -3.96 -10.68 7.65
N LEU A 70 -4.33 -9.95 6.60
CA LEU A 70 -4.94 -10.55 5.40
C LEU A 70 -3.98 -11.52 4.69
N VAL A 71 -2.69 -11.19 4.62
CA VAL A 71 -1.67 -12.00 3.93
C VAL A 71 -1.19 -13.18 4.78
N TYR A 72 -0.92 -12.95 6.07
CA TYR A 72 -0.25 -13.93 6.94
C TYR A 72 -1.20 -14.63 7.92
N GLY A 73 -2.48 -14.23 7.99
CA GLY A 73 -3.48 -14.79 8.91
C GLY A 73 -3.25 -14.43 10.39
N LYS A 74 -2.18 -13.71 10.72
CA LYS A 74 -1.80 -13.33 12.10
C LYS A 74 -1.70 -11.82 12.23
N ALA A 75 -1.97 -11.30 13.43
CA ALA A 75 -1.70 -9.90 13.73
C ALA A 75 -0.17 -9.64 13.71
N CYS A 76 0.24 -8.49 13.20
CA CYS A 76 1.61 -8.00 13.41
C CYS A 76 1.81 -7.81 14.92
N HIS A 77 2.78 -8.52 15.48
CA HIS A 77 3.28 -8.23 16.81
C HIS A 77 4.33 -7.13 16.62
N LEU A 78 3.88 -5.89 16.52
CA LEU A 78 4.81 -4.77 16.57
C LEU A 78 5.35 -4.72 18.00
N SER A 79 6.62 -5.04 18.21
CA SER A 79 7.33 -4.48 19.34
C SER A 79 7.51 -3.01 19.03
N MET A 80 6.47 -2.22 19.30
CA MET A 80 6.59 -0.76 19.31
C MET A 80 7.34 -0.43 20.59
N GLU A 81 8.64 -0.70 20.61
CA GLU A 81 9.53 -0.04 21.55
C GLU A 81 9.61 1.41 21.08
N LEU A 82 8.86 2.26 21.78
CA LEU A 82 9.04 3.71 21.75
C LEU A 82 10.19 4.08 22.68
#